data_AF-A0AAU2CW26-F1
#
_entry.id   AF-A0AAU2CW26-F1
#
_cell.length_a   1.000
_cell.length_b   1.000
_cell.length_c   1.000
_cell.angle_alpha   90.00
_cell.angle_beta   90.00
_cell.angle_gamma   90.00
#
_symmetry.space_group_name_H-M   'P 1'
#
loop_
_entity.id
_entity.type
_entity.pdbx_description
1 polymer ?
#
loop_
_entity_poly.entity_id
_entity_poly.type
_entity_poly.pdbx_seq_one_letter_code
_entity_poly.pdbx_strand_id
1 'polypeptide(L)'
;MTTTDPAPAPAPAPAPAPAVGTPQPVGSAERIRLCERLLTDLRIEIARADSKASVLVAALGLTAGVFSGLLAGRSWTPATLSGAGTALWWSGTLSLAVSLFAMLLAVLPRYRSGSWRPGQPLTYFGDIQQAVRHGHLESALADTEQNPVAGLTVALTESSRLAARKHQCIRAGLIAFCLGTVLLPASLLIG
;
A
#
# COMPACT_ATOMS: atom_id res chain seq x y z
N MET A 1 -29.22 35.19 -88.30
CA MET A 1 -27.79 34.93 -88.00
C MET A 1 -27.65 34.98 -86.49
N THR A 2 -27.52 33.81 -85.89
CA THR A 2 -27.64 33.52 -84.46
C THR A 2 -26.29 33.70 -83.76
N THR A 3 -26.26 34.53 -82.73
CA THR A 3 -25.13 34.75 -81.82
C THR A 3 -25.00 33.54 -80.88
N THR A 4 -23.90 32.81 -80.94
CA THR A 4 -23.58 31.73 -79.99
C THR A 4 -22.81 32.28 -78.80
N ASP A 5 -23.42 32.17 -77.63
CA ASP A 5 -22.86 32.46 -76.30
C ASP A 5 -21.85 31.35 -75.91
N PRO A 6 -20.64 31.65 -75.37
CA PRO A 6 -19.70 30.61 -74.95
C PRO A 6 -20.11 30.01 -73.61
N ALA A 7 -20.02 28.68 -73.51
CA ALA A 7 -20.34 27.92 -72.30
C ALA A 7 -19.44 28.30 -71.10
N PRO A 8 -19.98 28.31 -69.86
CA PRO A 8 -19.22 28.64 -68.66
C PRO A 8 -18.19 27.55 -68.31
N ALA A 9 -17.01 27.98 -67.86
CA ALA A 9 -15.91 27.10 -67.46
C ALA A 9 -16.27 26.19 -66.27
N PRO A 10 -15.75 24.95 -66.21
CA PRO A 10 -15.99 24.03 -65.10
C PRO A 10 -15.36 24.55 -63.79
N ALA A 11 -16.12 24.44 -62.70
CA ALA A 11 -15.69 24.85 -61.37
C ALA A 11 -14.47 24.03 -60.88
N PRO A 12 -13.53 24.65 -60.14
CA PRO A 12 -12.39 23.93 -59.58
C PRO A 12 -12.84 22.86 -58.57
N ALA A 13 -12.20 21.70 -58.64
CA ALA A 13 -12.48 20.57 -57.76
C ALA A 13 -12.28 20.95 -56.27
N PRO A 14 -13.12 20.43 -55.36
CA PRO A 14 -12.99 20.72 -53.94
C PRO A 14 -11.62 20.22 -53.42
N ALA A 15 -10.91 21.10 -52.72
CA ALA A 15 -9.65 20.79 -52.08
C ALA A 15 -9.80 19.60 -51.11
N PRO A 16 -8.78 18.72 -50.98
CA PRO A 16 -8.83 17.61 -50.05
C PRO A 16 -9.06 18.14 -48.62
N ALA A 17 -10.10 17.62 -47.96
CA ALA A 17 -10.40 17.94 -46.58
C ALA A 17 -9.17 17.64 -45.69
N PRO A 18 -8.86 18.49 -44.70
CA PRO A 18 -7.78 18.22 -43.76
C PRO A 18 -8.05 16.87 -43.10
N ALA A 19 -7.07 15.97 -43.19
CA ALA A 19 -7.10 14.69 -42.51
C ALA A 19 -7.47 14.92 -41.04
N VAL A 20 -8.58 14.33 -40.61
CA VAL A 20 -9.01 14.32 -39.21
C VAL A 20 -7.86 13.70 -38.42
N GLY A 21 -7.05 14.55 -37.79
CA GLY A 21 -6.01 14.12 -36.88
C GLY A 21 -6.65 13.26 -35.80
N THR A 22 -6.11 12.07 -35.59
CA THR A 22 -6.48 11.18 -34.48
C THR A 22 -6.51 11.98 -33.18
N PRO A 23 -7.66 12.15 -32.52
CA PRO A 23 -7.73 12.98 -31.33
C PRO A 23 -7.34 12.15 -30.10
N GLN A 24 -6.05 12.03 -29.75
CA GLN A 24 -5.63 11.59 -28.40
C GLN A 24 -4.16 11.94 -28.09
N PRO A 25 -3.92 12.95 -27.22
CA PRO A 25 -2.90 12.76 -26.17
C PRO A 25 -3.24 13.39 -24.80
N VAL A 26 -4.32 14.18 -24.68
CA VAL A 26 -4.57 14.95 -23.44
C VAL A 26 -5.07 14.06 -22.29
N GLY A 27 -5.97 13.11 -22.57
CA GLY A 27 -6.57 12.24 -21.56
C GLY A 27 -5.62 11.17 -21.01
N SER A 28 -4.65 10.69 -21.79
CA SER A 28 -3.64 9.73 -21.31
C SER A 28 -2.63 10.40 -20.39
N ALA A 29 -2.13 11.58 -20.76
CA ALA A 29 -1.20 12.34 -19.94
C ALA A 29 -1.82 12.79 -18.60
N GLU A 30 -3.10 13.16 -18.59
CA GLU A 30 -3.81 13.49 -17.35
C GLU A 30 -4.00 12.28 -16.44
N ARG A 31 -4.35 11.10 -17.00
CA ARG A 31 -4.43 9.85 -16.23
C ARG A 31 -3.08 9.43 -15.64
N ILE A 32 -1.97 9.61 -16.37
CA ILE A 32 -0.62 9.34 -15.87
C ILE A 32 -0.33 10.24 -14.66
N ARG A 33 -0.53 11.56 -14.79
CA ARG A 33 -0.34 12.52 -13.69
C ARG A 33 -1.21 12.19 -12.47
N LEU A 34 -2.46 11.80 -12.68
CA LEU A 34 -3.35 11.38 -11.60
C LEU A 34 -2.79 10.14 -10.88
N CYS A 35 -2.32 9.14 -11.63
CA CYS A 35 -1.77 7.93 -11.02
C CYS A 35 -0.48 8.20 -10.24
N GLU A 36 0.42 9.02 -10.77
CA GLU A 36 1.65 9.45 -10.07
C GLU A 36 1.34 10.19 -8.77
N ARG A 37 0.35 11.09 -8.80
CA ARG A 37 -0.12 11.81 -7.61
C ARG A 37 -0.67 10.84 -6.56
N LEU A 38 -1.55 9.92 -6.96
CA LEU A 38 -2.11 8.92 -6.05
C LEU A 38 -1.04 7.99 -5.46
N LEU A 39 -0.02 7.62 -6.24
CA LEU A 39 1.12 6.83 -5.75
C LEU A 39 1.92 7.62 -4.70
N THR A 40 2.12 8.92 -4.93
CA THR A 40 2.82 9.80 -3.99
C THR A 40 2.03 9.95 -2.70
N ASP A 41 0.73 10.24 -2.79
CA ASP A 41 -0.17 10.37 -1.64
C ASP A 41 -0.21 9.07 -0.82
N LEU A 42 -0.26 7.92 -1.51
CA LEU A 42 -0.28 6.62 -0.86
C LEU A 42 1.05 6.30 -0.16
N ARG A 43 2.20 6.64 -0.74
CA ARG A 43 3.51 6.49 -0.08
C ARG A 43 3.60 7.34 1.19
N ILE A 44 3.10 8.57 1.15
CA ILE A 44 3.03 9.45 2.32
C ILE A 44 2.15 8.83 3.41
N GLU A 45 0.99 8.30 3.06
CA GLU A 45 0.09 7.67 4.04
C GLU A 45 0.69 6.39 4.63
N ILE A 46 1.40 5.59 3.83
CA ILE A 46 2.15 4.41 4.32
C ILE A 46 3.21 4.83 5.34
N ALA A 47 4.00 5.87 5.07
CA ALA A 47 5.02 6.36 5.99
C ALA A 47 4.41 6.92 7.28
N ARG A 48 3.27 7.61 7.18
CA ARG A 48 2.49 8.08 8.33
C ARG A 48 1.98 6.90 9.17
N ALA A 49 1.52 5.83 8.53
CA ALA A 49 1.10 4.61 9.22
C ALA A 49 2.27 3.89 9.91
N ASP A 50 3.47 3.86 9.33
CA ASP A 50 4.69 3.33 10.00
C ASP A 50 5.01 4.11 11.26
N SER A 51 4.97 5.44 11.18
CA SER A 51 5.24 6.31 12.34
C SER A 51 4.24 6.02 13.47
N LYS A 52 2.95 5.86 13.16
CA LYS A 52 1.93 5.45 14.15
C LYS A 52 2.25 4.09 14.77
N ALA A 53 2.63 3.10 13.96
CA ALA A 53 2.97 1.77 14.46
C ALA A 53 4.19 1.80 15.38
N SER A 54 5.26 2.51 15.01
CA SER A 54 6.46 2.69 15.85
C SER A 54 6.14 3.34 17.19
N VAL A 55 5.28 4.36 17.22
CA VAL A 55 4.81 4.99 18.47
C VAL A 55 4.03 4.00 19.34
N LEU A 56 3.15 3.19 18.74
CA LEU A 56 2.40 2.17 19.48
C LEU A 56 3.30 1.06 20.03
N VAL A 57 4.34 0.65 19.30
CA VAL A 57 5.35 -0.30 19.77
C VAL A 57 6.14 0.29 20.95
N ALA A 58 6.52 1.57 20.88
CA ALA A 58 7.18 2.25 21.99
C ALA A 58 6.28 2.31 23.23
N ALA A 59 5.00 2.68 23.06
CA ALA A 59 4.02 2.68 24.13
C ALA A 59 3.85 1.27 24.76
N LEU A 60 3.76 0.24 23.92
CA LEU A 60 3.68 -1.15 24.37
C LEU A 60 4.92 -1.56 25.19
N GLY A 61 6.12 -1.17 24.74
CA GLY A 61 7.37 -1.40 25.46
C GLY A 61 7.40 -0.70 26.81
N LEU A 62 6.94 0.55 26.90
CA LEU A 62 6.81 1.29 28.16
C LEU A 62 5.82 0.60 29.11
N THR A 63 4.63 0.23 28.62
CA THR A 63 3.63 -0.49 29.42
C THR A 63 4.18 -1.79 29.96
N ALA A 64 4.80 -2.62 29.09
CA ALA A 64 5.44 -3.87 29.51
C ALA A 64 6.54 -3.63 30.55
N GLY A 65 7.37 -2.59 30.36
CA GLY A 65 8.41 -2.20 31.31
C GLY A 65 7.88 -1.80 32.68
N VAL A 66 6.81 -0.98 32.73
CA VAL A 66 6.16 -0.59 33.99
C VAL A 66 5.59 -1.80 34.72
N PHE A 67 4.84 -2.66 34.02
CA PHE A 67 4.31 -3.89 34.64
C PHE A 67 5.44 -4.77 35.16
N SER A 68 6.46 -5.04 34.33
CA SER A 68 7.61 -5.86 34.72
C SER A 68 8.34 -5.30 35.94
N GLY A 69 8.54 -3.99 36.03
CA GLY A 69 9.16 -3.34 37.18
C GLY A 69 8.34 -3.46 38.47
N LEU A 70 7.03 -3.25 38.38
CA LEU A 70 6.11 -3.38 39.52
C LEU A 70 6.06 -4.82 40.07
N LEU A 71 6.13 -5.82 39.18
CA LEU A 71 6.10 -7.24 39.55
C LEU A 71 7.43 -7.69 40.16
N ALA A 72 8.56 -7.25 39.58
CA ALA A 72 9.90 -7.57 40.08
C ALA A 72 10.13 -7.05 41.50
N GLY A 73 9.58 -5.88 41.84
CA GLY A 73 9.68 -5.29 43.19
C GLY A 73 8.85 -6.01 44.26
N ARG A 74 7.98 -6.97 43.90
CA ARG A 74 7.00 -7.60 44.80
C ARG A 74 7.17 -9.10 44.99
N SER A 75 8.26 -9.72 44.51
CA SER A 75 8.43 -11.19 44.50
C SER A 75 7.19 -11.92 43.96
N TRP A 76 6.53 -11.31 42.98
CA TRP A 76 5.22 -11.76 42.51
C TRP A 76 5.35 -13.04 41.68
N THR A 77 4.38 -13.94 41.82
CA THR A 77 4.30 -15.15 40.99
C THR A 77 2.87 -15.33 40.45
N PRO A 78 2.67 -15.82 39.22
CA PRO A 78 1.33 -16.09 38.70
C PRO A 78 0.58 -17.17 39.49
N ALA A 79 1.30 -17.98 40.28
CA ALA A 79 0.75 -19.08 41.07
C ALA A 79 -0.01 -18.61 42.32
N THR A 80 0.09 -17.33 42.69
CA THR A 80 -0.68 -16.76 43.80
C THR A 80 -2.05 -16.22 43.39
N LEU A 81 -2.35 -16.20 42.08
CA LEU A 81 -3.62 -15.72 41.56
C LEU A 81 -4.75 -16.75 41.76
N SER A 82 -5.97 -16.27 41.93
CA SER A 82 -7.18 -17.10 41.80
C SER A 82 -7.26 -17.70 40.38
N GLY A 83 -7.96 -18.83 40.20
CA GLY A 83 -8.06 -19.46 38.87
C GLY A 83 -8.61 -18.53 37.77
N ALA A 84 -9.53 -17.62 38.13
CA ALA A 84 -10.02 -16.57 37.24
C ALA A 84 -8.95 -15.49 36.98
N GLY A 85 -8.21 -15.06 38.00
CA GLY A 85 -7.07 -14.16 37.87
C GLY A 85 -5.98 -14.71 36.94
N THR A 86 -5.62 -15.98 37.08
CA THR A 86 -4.65 -16.65 36.20
C THR A 86 -5.11 -16.66 34.74
N ALA A 87 -6.40 -16.91 34.47
CA ALA A 87 -6.95 -16.89 33.12
C ALA A 87 -6.91 -15.48 32.50
N LEU A 88 -7.25 -14.43 33.27
CA LEU A 88 -7.16 -13.04 32.82
C LEU A 88 -5.71 -12.62 32.59
N TRP A 89 -4.79 -13.03 33.46
CA TRP A 89 -3.37 -12.74 33.33
C TRP A 89 -2.82 -13.26 32.00
N TRP A 90 -2.99 -14.56 31.73
CA TRP A 90 -2.51 -15.16 30.48
C TRP A 90 -3.21 -14.61 29.24
N SER A 91 -4.51 -14.30 29.34
CA SER A 91 -5.24 -13.64 28.25
C SER A 91 -4.68 -12.24 27.97
N GLY A 92 -4.36 -11.47 29.01
CA GLY A 92 -3.73 -10.16 28.89
C GLY A 92 -2.34 -10.24 28.27
N THR A 93 -1.50 -11.16 28.74
CA THR A 93 -0.16 -11.42 28.18
C THR A 93 -0.22 -11.82 26.72
N LEU A 94 -1.11 -12.76 26.36
CA LEU A 94 -1.29 -13.19 24.97
C LEU A 94 -1.77 -12.05 24.09
N SER A 95 -2.68 -11.20 24.58
CA SER A 95 -3.17 -10.04 23.86
C SER A 95 -2.05 -9.02 23.59
N LEU A 96 -1.16 -8.76 24.56
CA LEU A 96 0.01 -7.92 24.34
C LEU A 96 1.01 -8.54 23.35
N ALA A 97 1.23 -9.84 23.39
CA ALA A 97 2.09 -10.54 22.43
C ALA A 97 1.53 -10.47 20.99
N VAL A 98 0.22 -10.67 20.82
CA VAL A 98 -0.48 -10.50 19.54
C VAL A 98 -0.39 -9.05 19.06
N SER A 99 -0.54 -8.09 19.97
CA SER A 99 -0.37 -6.66 19.66
C SER A 99 1.03 -6.36 19.10
N LEU A 100 2.07 -6.81 19.80
CA LEU A 100 3.45 -6.64 19.38
C LEU A 100 3.68 -7.26 18.00
N PHE A 101 3.25 -8.49 17.79
CA PHE A 101 3.43 -9.19 16.53
C PHE A 101 2.71 -8.49 15.38
N ALA A 102 1.46 -8.05 15.58
CA ALA A 102 0.70 -7.31 14.59
C ALA A 102 1.36 -5.97 14.23
N MET A 103 1.89 -5.25 15.21
CA MET A 103 2.61 -3.99 14.97
C MET A 103 3.95 -4.20 14.27
N LEU A 104 4.72 -5.22 14.65
CA LEU A 104 5.95 -5.60 13.95
C LEU A 104 5.67 -5.98 12.50
N LEU A 105 4.62 -6.76 12.23
CA LEU A 105 4.20 -7.09 10.87
C LEU A 105 3.75 -5.87 10.07
N ALA A 106 3.25 -4.82 10.73
CA ALA A 106 2.91 -3.56 10.08
C ALA A 106 4.16 -2.75 9.69
N VAL A 107 5.22 -2.79 10.52
CA VAL A 107 6.48 -2.05 10.31
C VAL A 107 7.44 -2.79 9.37
N LEU A 108 7.45 -4.12 9.38
CA LEU A 108 8.34 -4.92 8.55
C LEU A 108 8.05 -4.68 7.05
N PRO A 109 9.06 -4.25 6.28
CA PRO A 109 8.88 -3.99 4.85
C PRO A 109 8.62 -5.32 4.13
N ARG A 110 7.36 -5.60 3.83
CA ARG A 110 6.95 -6.76 3.04
C ARG A 110 7.21 -6.47 1.57
N TYR A 111 8.44 -6.72 1.13
CA TYR A 111 8.77 -6.82 -0.28
C TYR A 111 8.15 -8.09 -0.84
N ARG A 112 7.08 -7.95 -1.61
CA ARG A 112 6.58 -9.07 -2.41
C ARG A 112 7.54 -9.23 -3.58
N SER A 113 8.12 -10.42 -3.72
CA SER A 113 8.91 -10.77 -4.90
C SER A 113 8.02 -10.61 -6.13
N GLY A 114 8.48 -9.78 -7.07
CA GLY A 114 7.80 -9.57 -8.34
C GLY A 114 7.58 -10.92 -9.03
N SER A 115 6.39 -11.12 -9.60
CA SER A 115 6.12 -12.25 -10.49
C SER A 115 6.26 -11.79 -11.94
N TRP A 116 7.26 -10.95 -12.22
CA TRP A 116 7.42 -10.32 -13.52
C TRP A 116 7.66 -11.40 -14.57
N ARG A 117 7.00 -11.24 -15.72
CA ARG A 117 7.09 -12.13 -16.88
C ARG A 117 7.46 -11.30 -18.11
N PRO A 118 8.23 -11.85 -19.06
CA PRO A 118 8.51 -11.17 -20.33
C PRO A 118 7.21 -10.76 -21.04
N GLY A 119 7.16 -9.53 -21.58
CA GLY A 119 5.96 -8.96 -22.22
C GLY A 119 4.96 -8.29 -21.27
N GLN A 120 5.35 -8.04 -20.01
CA GLN A 120 4.54 -7.26 -19.05
C GLN A 120 5.29 -5.97 -18.66
N PRO A 121 4.57 -4.85 -18.49
CA PRO A 121 5.17 -3.60 -18.06
C PRO A 121 5.75 -3.71 -16.64
N LEU A 122 6.85 -2.99 -16.40
CA LEU A 122 7.50 -2.91 -15.10
C LEU A 122 6.60 -2.15 -14.13
N THR A 123 6.29 -2.79 -13.00
CA THR A 123 5.30 -2.25 -12.05
C THR A 123 5.96 -1.89 -10.71
N TYR A 124 7.00 -2.61 -10.31
CA TYR A 124 7.69 -2.40 -9.04
C TYR A 124 9.21 -2.62 -9.14
N PHE A 125 9.98 -2.12 -8.16
CA PHE A 125 11.44 -2.29 -8.09
C PHE A 125 11.89 -3.77 -8.14
N GLY A 126 11.06 -4.67 -7.61
CA GLY A 126 11.29 -6.13 -7.69
C GLY A 126 11.27 -6.65 -9.13
N ASP A 127 10.42 -6.09 -9.99
CA ASP A 127 10.31 -6.44 -11.40
C ASP A 127 11.55 -5.96 -12.17
N ILE A 128 12.09 -4.79 -11.81
CA ILE A 128 13.34 -4.26 -12.38
C ILE A 128 14.51 -5.20 -12.04
N GLN A 129 14.63 -5.61 -10.78
CA GLN A 129 15.69 -6.52 -10.36
C GLN A 129 15.58 -7.88 -11.06
N GLN A 130 14.36 -8.38 -11.30
CA GLN A 130 14.12 -9.61 -12.02
C GLN A 130 14.40 -9.48 -13.53
N ALA A 131 13.97 -8.39 -14.16
CA ALA A 131 14.25 -8.10 -15.56
C ALA A 131 15.76 -7.92 -15.83
N VAL A 132 16.50 -7.29 -14.90
CA VAL A 132 17.96 -7.21 -14.95
C VAL A 132 18.60 -8.60 -14.87
N ARG A 133 18.15 -9.44 -13.92
CA ARG A 133 18.68 -10.82 -13.78
C ARG A 133 18.45 -11.68 -15.01
N HIS A 134 17.37 -11.44 -15.75
CA HIS A 134 17.05 -12.17 -16.98
C HIS A 134 17.55 -11.46 -18.26
N GLY A 135 18.25 -10.33 -18.15
CA GLY A 135 18.77 -9.61 -19.32
C GLY A 135 17.70 -8.97 -20.22
N HIS A 136 16.48 -8.75 -19.70
CA HIS A 136 15.33 -8.26 -20.46
C HIS A 136 14.92 -6.83 -20.07
N LEU A 137 15.80 -6.07 -19.41
CA LEU A 137 15.47 -4.75 -18.89
C LEU A 137 15.04 -3.77 -19.99
N GLU A 138 15.77 -3.71 -21.12
CA GLU A 138 15.45 -2.79 -22.21
C GLU A 138 14.09 -3.11 -22.87
N SER A 139 13.81 -4.39 -23.12
CA SER A 139 12.50 -4.82 -23.63
C SER A 139 11.38 -4.50 -22.64
N ALA A 140 11.62 -4.70 -21.33
CA ALA A 140 10.62 -4.41 -20.31
C ALA A 140 10.35 -2.91 -20.16
N LEU A 141 11.37 -2.06 -20.35
CA LEU A 141 11.23 -0.60 -20.42
C LEU A 141 10.39 -0.20 -21.63
N ALA A 142 10.69 -0.74 -22.83
CA ALA A 142 9.92 -0.47 -24.04
C ALA A 142 8.44 -0.88 -23.91
N ASP A 143 8.16 -2.03 -23.30
CA ASP A 143 6.79 -2.49 -23.01
C ASP A 143 6.07 -1.56 -22.02
N THR A 144 6.82 -0.98 -21.07
CA THR A 144 6.28 -0.01 -20.10
C THR A 144 5.98 1.33 -20.76
N GLU A 145 6.84 1.81 -21.65
CA GLU A 145 6.64 3.03 -22.43
C GLU A 145 5.44 2.94 -23.38
N GLN A 146 5.17 1.75 -23.93
CA GLN A 146 4.02 1.52 -24.79
C GLN A 146 2.68 1.55 -24.02
N ASN A 147 2.66 1.22 -22.73
CA ASN A 147 1.43 1.21 -21.94
C ASN A 147 1.62 1.67 -20.47
N PRO A 148 1.96 2.96 -20.26
CA PRO A 148 2.31 3.49 -18.94
C PRO A 148 1.12 3.49 -17.96
N VAL A 149 -0.10 3.66 -18.47
CA VAL A 149 -1.33 3.67 -17.64
C VAL A 149 -1.61 2.27 -17.07
N ALA A 150 -1.37 1.21 -17.85
CA ALA A 150 -1.51 -0.15 -17.35
C ALA A 150 -0.50 -0.45 -16.23
N GLY A 151 0.77 -0.09 -16.39
CA GLY A 151 1.78 -0.24 -15.33
C GLY A 151 1.41 0.53 -14.05
N LEU A 152 0.99 1.79 -14.19
CA LEU A 152 0.61 2.65 -13.06
C LEU A 152 -0.62 2.14 -12.30
N THR A 153 -1.63 1.62 -13.00
CA THR A 153 -2.85 1.08 -12.34
C THR A 153 -2.57 -0.21 -11.58
N VAL A 154 -1.70 -1.09 -12.09
CA VAL A 154 -1.26 -2.29 -11.34
C VAL A 154 -0.44 -1.87 -10.12
N ALA A 155 0.48 -0.90 -10.27
CA ALA A 155 1.28 -0.39 -9.16
C ALA A 155 0.40 0.23 -8.05
N LEU A 156 -0.63 1.00 -8.42
CA LEU A 156 -1.62 1.54 -7.49
C LEU A 156 -2.41 0.44 -6.79
N THR A 157 -2.86 -0.58 -7.52
CA THR A 157 -3.65 -1.67 -6.96
C THR A 157 -2.85 -2.47 -5.93
N GLU A 158 -1.63 -2.87 -6.26
CA GLU A 158 -0.77 -3.61 -5.34
C GLU A 158 -0.37 -2.76 -4.14
N SER A 159 -0.02 -1.49 -4.35
CA SER A 159 0.35 -0.58 -3.25
C SER A 159 -0.85 -0.30 -2.32
N SER A 160 -2.06 -0.18 -2.86
CA SER A 160 -3.30 -0.02 -2.08
C SER A 160 -3.63 -1.26 -1.24
N ARG A 161 -3.50 -2.46 -1.79
CA ARG A 161 -3.69 -3.71 -1.04
C ARG A 161 -2.68 -3.84 0.11
N LEU A 162 -1.44 -3.43 -0.12
CA LEU A 162 -0.41 -3.43 0.91
C LEU A 162 -0.73 -2.42 2.03
N ALA A 163 -1.12 -1.20 1.67
CA ALA A 163 -1.55 -0.17 2.61
C ALA A 163 -2.77 -0.63 3.45
N ALA A 164 -3.77 -1.25 2.82
CA ALA A 164 -4.96 -1.77 3.50
C ALA A 164 -4.60 -2.86 4.53
N ARG A 165 -3.73 -3.81 4.17
CA ARG A 165 -3.25 -4.86 5.09
C ARG A 165 -2.50 -4.28 6.28
N LYS A 166 -1.66 -3.28 6.05
CA LYS A 166 -0.93 -2.59 7.12
C LYS A 166 -1.89 -1.91 8.09
N HIS A 167 -2.91 -1.23 7.57
CA HIS A 167 -3.95 -0.60 8.40
C HIS A 167 -4.73 -1.63 9.23
N GLN A 168 -5.06 -2.79 8.64
CA GLN A 168 -5.70 -3.90 9.36
C GLN A 168 -4.80 -4.45 10.48
N CYS A 169 -3.50 -4.61 10.24
CA CYS A 169 -2.54 -5.05 11.25
C CYS A 169 -2.43 -4.04 12.41
N ILE A 170 -2.36 -2.73 12.10
CA ILE A 170 -2.35 -1.67 13.12
C ILE A 170 -3.63 -1.69 13.94
N ARG A 171 -4.81 -1.79 13.29
CA ARG A 171 -6.10 -1.83 13.99
C ARG A 171 -6.21 -3.05 14.90
N ALA A 172 -5.85 -4.23 14.41
CA ALA A 172 -5.84 -5.45 15.20
C ALA A 172 -4.88 -5.35 16.39
N GLY A 173 -3.66 -4.85 16.16
CA GLY A 173 -2.68 -4.70 17.22
C GLY A 173 -3.09 -3.66 18.26
N LEU A 174 -3.75 -2.57 17.87
CA LEU A 174 -4.28 -1.57 18.81
C LEU A 174 -5.40 -2.14 19.69
N ILE A 175 -6.34 -2.89 19.11
CA ILE A 175 -7.41 -3.55 19.87
C ILE A 175 -6.81 -4.54 20.88
N ALA A 176 -5.83 -5.35 20.44
CA ALA A 176 -5.14 -6.30 21.30
C ALA A 176 -4.32 -5.60 22.40
N PHE A 177 -3.74 -4.42 22.11
CA PHE A 177 -3.04 -3.60 23.12
C PHE A 177 -4.00 -3.14 24.21
N CYS A 178 -5.16 -2.57 23.82
CA CYS A 178 -6.17 -2.10 24.76
C CYS A 178 -6.69 -3.24 25.65
N LEU A 179 -7.00 -4.39 25.06
CA LEU A 179 -7.42 -5.59 25.80
C LEU A 179 -6.36 -6.03 26.81
N GLY A 180 -5.10 -6.16 26.38
CA GLY A 180 -4.00 -6.58 27.25
C GLY A 180 -3.77 -5.61 28.41
N THR A 181 -3.82 -4.31 28.12
CA THR A 181 -3.64 -3.23 29.11
C THR A 181 -4.75 -3.21 30.17
N VAL A 182 -5.97 -3.65 29.84
CA VAL A 182 -7.09 -3.74 30.79
C VAL A 182 -7.11 -5.08 31.54
N LEU A 183 -6.85 -6.18 30.85
CA LEU A 183 -6.88 -7.53 31.42
C LEU A 183 -5.81 -7.75 32.50
N LEU A 184 -4.60 -7.24 32.28
CA LEU A 184 -3.51 -7.39 33.24
C LEU A 184 -3.80 -6.76 34.61
N PRO A 185 -4.18 -5.48 34.74
CA PRO A 185 -4.53 -4.91 36.04
C PRO A 185 -5.82 -5.51 36.60
N ALA A 186 -6.81 -5.86 35.77
CA ALA A 186 -8.01 -6.55 36.24
C ALA A 186 -7.67 -7.92 36.87
N SER A 187 -6.70 -8.65 36.32
CA SER A 187 -6.26 -9.93 36.89
C SER A 187 -5.72 -9.77 38.32
N LEU A 188 -4.99 -8.69 38.58
CA LEU A 188 -4.42 -8.37 39.89
C LEU A 188 -5.46 -7.87 40.91
N LEU A 189 -6.63 -7.42 40.45
CA LEU A 189 -7.76 -7.03 41.32
C LEU A 189 -8.64 -8.23 41.69
N ILE A 190 -8.67 -9.26 40.85
CA ILE A 190 -9.51 -10.46 41.00
C ILE A 190 -8.73 -11.61 41.68
N GLY A 191 -7.40 -11.52 41.77
CA GLY A 191 -6.54 -12.50 42.43
C GLY A 191 -5.28 -11.86 42.96
#